data_AF-A0A1X1WMV9-F1
#
_entry.id   AF-A0A1X1WMV9-F1
#
_cell.length_a   1.000
_cell.length_b   1.000
_cell.length_c   1.000
_cell.angle_alpha   90.00
_cell.angle_beta   90.00
_cell.angle_gamma   90.00
#
_symmetry.space_group_name_H-M   'P 1'
#
loop_
_entity.id
_entity.type
_entity.pdbx_description
1 polymer ?
#
loop_
_entity_poly.entity_id
_entity_poly.type
_entity_poly.pdbx_seq_one_letter_code
_entity_poly.pdbx_strand_id
1 'polypeptide(L)'
;MVLPDIARKVLATIRILNGAAGLLIPEKLLGRLGVDTATDRSGTYPFRMFGIRTVLIGLDLLLLTGDELRRAEKLAVLIHAADTASATVTTVRNDLPRKQGLTAVAISAVNTGLAVIAWRGGRHVEPRRTAVH
;
A
#
# COMPACT_ATOMS: atom_id res chain seq x y z
N MET A 1 7.78 -21.07 10.72
CA MET A 1 8.58 -20.08 9.95
C MET A 1 8.10 -19.91 8.50
N VAL A 2 7.55 -20.95 7.85
CA VAL A 2 7.16 -20.93 6.43
C VAL A 2 5.94 -20.05 6.13
N LEU A 3 4.91 -20.04 6.99
CA LEU A 3 3.66 -19.33 6.71
C LEU A 3 3.79 -17.78 6.69
N PRO A 4 4.52 -17.14 7.61
CA PRO A 4 4.77 -15.69 7.56
C PRO A 4 5.53 -15.27 6.30
N ASP A 5 6.49 -16.08 5.86
CA ASP A 5 7.27 -15.80 4.65
C ASP A 5 6.44 -15.97 3.37
N ILE A 6 5.57 -16.98 3.31
CA ILE A 6 4.60 -17.11 2.21
C ILE A 6 3.65 -15.92 2.20
N ALA A 7 3.07 -15.55 3.35
CA ALA A 7 2.15 -14.42 3.45
C ALA A 7 2.81 -13.10 3.00
N ARG A 8 4.07 -12.88 3.39
CA ARG A 8 4.86 -11.72 2.94
C ARG A 8 5.06 -11.73 1.42
N LYS A 9 5.49 -12.86 0.84
CA LYS A 9 5.70 -12.99 -0.60
C LYS A 9 4.40 -12.78 -1.39
N VAL A 10 3.29 -13.38 -0.94
CA VAL A 10 1.97 -13.21 -1.56
C VAL A 10 1.53 -11.75 -1.50
N LEU A 11 1.63 -11.11 -0.32
CA LEU A 11 1.30 -9.69 -0.17
C LEU A 11 2.15 -8.81 -1.08
N ALA A 12 3.44 -9.11 -1.18
CA ALA A 12 4.35 -8.39 -2.05
C ALA A 12 3.99 -8.53 -3.54
N THR A 13 3.69 -9.74 -4.00
CA THR A 13 3.23 -9.99 -5.37
C THR A 13 1.94 -9.24 -5.66
N ILE A 14 0.96 -9.29 -4.76
CA ILE A 14 -0.31 -8.55 -4.92
C ILE A 14 -0.05 -7.04 -5.04
N ARG A 15 0.82 -6.48 -4.19
CA ARG A 15 1.19 -5.06 -4.25
C ARG A 15 1.86 -4.69 -5.57
N ILE A 16 2.80 -5.50 -6.04
CA ILE A 16 3.47 -5.26 -7.33
C ILE A 16 2.46 -5.28 -8.47
N LEU A 17 1.58 -6.29 -8.53
CA LEU A 17 0.59 -6.39 -9.61
C LEU A 17 -0.43 -5.24 -9.57
N ASN A 18 -0.98 -4.94 -8.40
CA ASN A 18 -1.94 -3.84 -8.24
C ASN A 18 -1.29 -2.47 -8.49
N GLY A 19 -0.07 -2.28 -8.01
CA GLY A 19 0.71 -1.07 -8.21
C GLY A 19 1.08 -0.87 -9.68
N ALA A 20 1.51 -1.92 -10.36
CA ALA A 20 1.80 -1.91 -11.80
C ALA A 20 0.54 -1.59 -12.61
N ALA A 21 -0.61 -2.17 -12.25
CA ALA A 21 -1.88 -1.82 -12.88
C ALA A 21 -2.25 -0.34 -12.63
N GLY A 22 -2.08 0.16 -11.41
CA GLY A 22 -2.26 1.58 -11.06
C GLY A 22 -1.33 2.53 -11.83
N LEU A 23 -0.10 2.09 -12.11
CA LEU A 23 0.89 2.86 -12.83
C LEU A 23 0.66 2.86 -14.35
N LEU A 24 0.35 1.70 -14.92
CA LEU A 24 0.34 1.50 -16.37
C LEU A 24 -1.04 1.68 -17.00
N ILE A 25 -2.10 1.38 -16.26
CA ILE A 25 -3.50 1.46 -16.73
C ILE A 25 -4.43 2.18 -15.73
N PRO A 26 -4.05 3.37 -15.21
CA PRO A 26 -4.82 4.09 -14.21
C PRO A 26 -6.24 4.42 -14.69
N GLU A 27 -6.44 4.73 -15.97
CA GLU A 27 -7.73 5.15 -16.51
C GLU A 27 -8.76 4.01 -16.44
N LYS A 28 -8.32 2.77 -16.69
CA LYS A 28 -9.18 1.58 -16.57
C LYS A 28 -9.57 1.31 -15.12
N LEU A 29 -8.66 1.51 -14.19
CA LEU A 29 -8.93 1.30 -12.76
C LEU A 29 -9.84 2.39 -12.21
N LEU A 30 -9.56 3.66 -12.52
CA LEU A 30 -10.42 4.80 -12.18
C LEU A 30 -11.83 4.63 -12.76
N GLY A 31 -11.95 4.16 -14.01
CA GLY A 31 -13.23 3.80 -14.63
C GLY A 31 -14.02 2.76 -13.82
N ARG A 32 -13.36 1.72 -13.31
CA ARG A 32 -13.98 0.72 -12.43
C ARG A 32 -14.42 1.29 -11.08
N LEU A 33 -13.82 2.40 -10.64
CA LEU A 33 -14.21 3.13 -9.44
C LEU A 33 -15.28 4.20 -9.71
N GLY A 34 -15.84 4.24 -10.93
CA GLY A 34 -16.90 5.16 -11.32
C GLY A 34 -16.42 6.58 -11.65
N VAL A 35 -15.15 6.72 -12.03
CA VAL A 35 -14.60 7.99 -12.57
C VAL A 35 -14.68 7.94 -14.09
N ASP A 36 -15.33 8.92 -14.70
CA ASP A 36 -15.27 9.09 -16.15
C ASP A 36 -13.96 9.80 -16.53
N THR A 37 -12.97 9.00 -16.93
CA THR A 37 -11.64 9.51 -17.30
C THR A 37 -11.58 10.12 -18.70
N ALA A 38 -12.67 10.08 -19.47
CA ALA A 38 -12.78 10.84 -20.71
C ALA A 38 -13.08 12.32 -20.43
N THR A 39 -13.82 12.61 -19.36
CA THR A 39 -14.20 13.97 -18.97
C THR A 39 -13.30 14.55 -17.87
N ASP A 40 -12.81 13.72 -16.94
CA ASP A 40 -11.91 14.15 -15.87
C ASP A 40 -10.70 13.21 -15.70
N ARG A 41 -9.51 13.73 -16.03
CA ARG A 41 -8.24 12.99 -15.89
C ARG A 41 -7.44 13.36 -14.66
N SER A 42 -7.94 14.26 -13.79
CA SER A 42 -7.21 14.77 -12.62
C SER A 42 -6.72 13.65 -11.69
N GLY A 43 -7.49 12.56 -11.58
CA GLY A 43 -7.11 11.38 -10.80
C GLY A 43 -5.98 10.53 -11.39
N THR A 44 -5.67 10.66 -12.68
CA THR A 44 -4.72 9.79 -13.39
C THR A 44 -3.32 9.87 -12.81
N TYR A 45 -2.79 11.09 -12.65
CA TYR A 45 -1.44 11.30 -12.14
C TYR A 45 -1.28 10.84 -10.67
N PRO A 46 -2.17 11.24 -9.72
CA PRO A 46 -2.15 10.72 -8.36
C PRO A 46 -2.24 9.19 -8.30
N PHE A 47 -3.06 8.56 -9.15
CA PHE A 47 -3.20 7.10 -9.18
C PHE A 47 -1.92 6.41 -9.68
N ARG A 48 -1.18 7.02 -10.63
CA ARG A 48 0.16 6.54 -11.02
C ARG A 48 1.15 6.67 -9.87
N MET A 49 1.15 7.79 -9.14
CA MET A 49 2.02 7.95 -7.97
C MET A 49 1.72 6.91 -6.87
N PHE A 50 0.43 6.64 -6.63
CA PHE A 50 -0.01 5.55 -5.76
C PHE A 50 0.52 4.19 -6.25
N GLY A 51 0.43 3.94 -7.56
CA GLY A 51 0.96 2.73 -8.20
C GLY A 51 2.46 2.55 -8.00
N ILE A 52 3.27 3.57 -8.32
CA ILE A 52 4.74 3.58 -8.13
C ILE A 52 5.08 3.20 -6.69
N ARG A 53 4.45 3.89 -5.72
CA ARG A 53 4.71 3.65 -4.30
C ARG A 53 4.37 2.21 -3.89
N THR A 54 3.25 1.70 -4.39
CA THR A 54 2.80 0.33 -4.07
C THR A 54 3.74 -0.72 -4.65
N VAL A 55 4.28 -0.50 -5.85
CA VAL A 55 5.31 -1.37 -6.45
C VAL A 55 6.57 -1.36 -5.60
N LEU A 56 7.07 -0.18 -5.21
CA LEU A 56 8.29 -0.07 -4.40
C LEU A 56 8.15 -0.77 -3.04
N ILE A 57 7.03 -0.56 -2.33
CA ILE A 57 6.75 -1.27 -1.07
C ILE A 57 6.67 -2.79 -1.29
N GLY A 58 6.10 -3.25 -2.41
CA GLY A 58 6.08 -4.66 -2.75
C GLY A 58 7.48 -5.23 -3.03
N LEU A 59 8.33 -4.49 -3.73
CA LEU A 59 9.73 -4.87 -3.96
C LEU A 59 10.52 -4.93 -2.65
N ASP A 60 10.35 -3.95 -1.77
CA ASP A 60 10.98 -3.94 -0.45
C ASP A 60 10.65 -5.21 0.35
N LEU A 61 9.38 -5.65 0.29
CA LEU A 61 8.96 -6.88 0.95
C LEU A 61 9.57 -8.16 0.35
N LEU A 62 10.01 -8.16 -0.91
CA LEU A 62 10.65 -9.32 -1.54
C LEU A 62 12.17 -9.30 -1.38
N LEU A 63 12.77 -8.12 -1.50
CA LEU A 63 14.20 -7.95 -1.69
C LEU A 63 14.94 -7.64 -0.38
N LEU A 64 14.31 -6.92 0.55
CA LEU A 64 14.95 -6.54 1.80
C LEU A 64 14.85 -7.65 2.84
N THR A 65 15.81 -7.65 3.75
CA THR A 65 15.86 -8.57 4.91
C THR A 65 16.33 -7.82 6.16
N GLY A 66 16.26 -8.46 7.32
CA GLY A 66 16.81 -7.92 8.58
C GLY A 66 16.24 -6.55 8.95
N ASP A 67 17.13 -5.63 9.36
CA ASP A 67 16.75 -4.28 9.80
C ASP A 67 16.18 -3.40 8.68
N GLU A 68 16.64 -3.58 7.44
CA GLU A 68 16.13 -2.82 6.30
C GLU A 68 14.68 -3.15 6.01
N LEU A 69 14.33 -4.45 6.03
CA LEU A 69 12.94 -4.89 5.90
C LEU A 69 12.07 -4.35 7.04
N ARG A 70 12.54 -4.43 8.29
CA ARG A 70 11.82 -3.89 9.45
C ARG A 70 11.57 -2.39 9.32
N ARG A 71 12.55 -1.64 8.80
CA ARG A 71 12.41 -0.21 8.53
C ARG A 71 11.41 0.05 7.41
N ALA A 72 11.48 -0.68 6.31
CA ALA A 72 10.55 -0.57 5.19
C ALA A 72 9.11 -0.87 5.61
N GLU A 73 8.87 -1.92 6.42
CA GLU A 73 7.56 -2.25 6.97
C GLU A 73 6.98 -1.13 7.85
N LYS A 74 7.81 -0.52 8.72
CA LYS A 74 7.40 0.66 9.51
C LYS A 74 7.03 1.84 8.62
N LEU A 75 7.83 2.13 7.60
CA LEU A 75 7.55 3.20 6.65
C LEU A 75 6.27 2.94 5.86
N ALA A 76 6.02 1.70 5.44
CA ALA A 76 4.78 1.31 4.76
C ALA A 76 3.54 1.57 5.63
N VAL A 77 3.62 1.34 6.94
CA VAL A 77 2.53 1.70 7.88
C VAL A 77 2.30 3.20 7.90
N LEU A 78 3.36 4.01 8.04
CA LEU A 78 3.24 5.47 8.09
C LEU A 78 2.68 6.05 6.79
N ILE A 79 3.16 5.55 5.65
CA ILE A 79 2.70 5.92 4.32
C ILE A 79 1.20 5.67 4.18
N HIS A 80 0.74 4.44 4.42
CA HIS A 80 -0.66 4.09 4.17
C HIS A 80 -1.60 4.73 5.20
N ALA A 81 -1.14 4.91 6.44
CA ALA A 81 -1.90 5.65 7.45
C ALA A 81 -2.08 7.12 7.02
N ALA A 82 -1.03 7.77 6.51
CA ALA A 82 -1.12 9.12 5.96
C ALA A 82 -2.04 9.19 4.74
N ASP A 83 -1.97 8.21 3.83
CA ASP A 83 -2.88 8.12 2.68
C ASP A 83 -4.34 7.94 3.13
N THR A 84 -4.58 7.16 4.19
CA THR A 84 -5.92 6.96 4.76
C THR A 84 -6.46 8.25 5.35
N ALA A 85 -5.63 8.97 6.10
CA ALA A 85 -6.00 10.27 6.67
C ALA A 85 -6.28 11.29 5.55
N SER A 86 -5.42 11.36 4.53
CA SER A 86 -5.60 12.24 3.38
C SER A 86 -6.90 11.94 2.64
N ALA A 87 -7.15 10.68 2.29
CA ALA A 87 -8.39 10.27 1.64
C ALA A 87 -9.62 10.60 2.48
N THR A 88 -9.52 10.45 3.80
CA THR A 88 -10.62 10.77 4.73
C THR A 88 -10.90 12.28 4.74
N VAL A 89 -9.87 13.11 4.84
CA VAL A 89 -10.00 14.58 4.80
C VAL A 89 -10.63 15.03 3.48
N THR A 90 -10.11 14.54 2.35
CA THR A 90 -10.65 14.84 1.01
C THR A 90 -12.11 14.43 0.88
N THR A 91 -12.50 13.28 1.45
CA THR A 91 -13.90 12.82 1.44
C THR A 91 -14.80 13.67 2.31
N VAL A 92 -14.36 14.03 3.53
CA VAL A 92 -15.13 14.85 4.48
C VAL A 92 -15.32 16.28 3.96
N ARG A 93 -14.32 16.82 3.26
CA ARG A 93 -14.39 18.15 2.63
C ARG A 93 -15.22 18.19 1.35
N ASN A 94 -15.63 17.04 0.82
CA ASN A 94 -16.26 16.90 -0.49
C ASN A 94 -15.37 17.40 -1.65
N ASP A 95 -14.05 17.29 -1.49
CA ASP A 95 -13.08 17.58 -2.56
C ASP A 95 -13.20 16.54 -3.71
N LEU A 96 -13.87 15.42 -3.45
CA LEU A 96 -14.22 14.39 -4.42
C LEU A 96 -15.69 13.97 -4.27
N PRO A 97 -16.34 13.48 -5.35
CA PRO A 97 -17.62 12.80 -5.26
C PRO A 97 -17.63 11.72 -4.16
N ARG A 98 -18.67 11.73 -3.31
CA ARG A 98 -18.74 10.91 -2.08
C ARG A 98 -18.43 9.42 -2.29
N LYS A 99 -18.92 8.81 -3.38
CA LYS A 99 -18.64 7.41 -3.71
C LYS A 99 -17.15 7.16 -3.96
N GLN A 100 -16.48 8.05 -4.69
CA GLN A 100 -15.06 7.96 -5.02
C GLN A 100 -14.20 8.20 -3.77
N GLY A 101 -14.55 9.19 -2.96
CA GLY A 101 -13.90 9.46 -1.68
C GLY A 101 -13.96 8.27 -0.71
N LEU A 102 -15.16 7.70 -0.48
CA LEU A 102 -15.32 6.52 0.37
C LEU A 102 -14.53 5.31 -0.15
N THR A 103 -14.46 5.14 -1.46
CA THR A 103 -13.67 4.07 -2.08
C THR A 103 -12.17 4.26 -1.85
N ALA A 104 -11.66 5.48 -1.98
CA ALA A 104 -10.27 5.81 -1.68
C ALA A 104 -9.94 5.55 -0.20
N VAL A 105 -10.82 5.96 0.72
CA VAL A 105 -10.67 5.70 2.16
C VAL A 105 -10.59 4.19 2.43
N ALA A 106 -11.50 3.41 1.85
CA ALA A 106 -11.53 1.97 2.04
C ALA A 106 -10.25 1.29 1.55
N ILE A 107 -9.78 1.63 0.33
CA ILE A 107 -8.54 1.08 -0.24
C ILE A 107 -7.34 1.45 0.64
N SER A 108 -7.22 2.71 1.05
CA SER A 108 -6.12 3.16 1.90
C SER A 108 -6.15 2.49 3.28
N ALA A 109 -7.33 2.37 3.90
CA ALA A 109 -7.49 1.72 5.19
C ALA A 109 -7.13 0.23 5.15
N VAL A 110 -7.54 -0.48 4.10
CA VAL A 110 -7.14 -1.89 3.88
C VAL A 110 -5.62 -2.00 3.76
N ASN A 111 -4.98 -1.12 2.98
CA ASN A 111 -3.52 -1.12 2.85
C ASN A 111 -2.80 -0.81 4.18
N THR A 112 -3.34 0.10 5.00
CA THR A 112 -2.85 0.36 6.36
C THR A 112 -2.94 -0.90 7.22
N GLY A 113 -4.08 -1.58 7.20
CA GLY A 113 -4.27 -2.84 7.94
C GLY A 113 -3.26 -3.91 7.52
N LEU A 114 -3.08 -4.13 6.22
CA LEU A 114 -2.10 -5.08 5.69
C LEU A 114 -0.66 -4.71 6.06
N ALA A 115 -0.30 -3.42 6.04
CA ALA A 115 1.01 -2.95 6.48
C ALA A 115 1.24 -3.18 7.98
N VAL A 116 0.23 -2.93 8.82
CA VAL A 116 0.31 -3.19 10.26
C VAL A 116 0.46 -4.68 10.55
N ILE A 117 -0.25 -5.54 9.82
CA ILE A 117 -0.11 -7.00 9.95
C ILE A 117 1.30 -7.46 9.57
N ALA A 118 1.84 -6.99 8.43
CA ALA A 118 3.20 -7.30 8.00
C ALA A 118 4.23 -6.86 9.05
N TRP A 119 4.16 -5.60 9.49
CA TRP A 119 5.07 -5.06 10.50
C TRP A 119 4.99 -5.77 11.86
N ARG A 120 3.81 -6.23 12.27
CA ARG A 120 3.64 -7.05 13.49
C ARG A 120 4.21 -8.45 13.31
N GLY A 121 4.00 -9.07 12.14
CA GLY A 121 4.56 -10.38 11.81
C GLY A 121 6.09 -10.40 11.84
N GLY A 122 6.75 -9.34 11.34
CA GLY A 122 8.20 -9.20 11.37
C GLY A 122 8.82 -9.06 12.77
N ARG A 123 8.05 -8.56 13.75
CA ARG A 123 8.50 -8.43 15.16
C ARG A 123 8.60 -9.76 15.91
N HIS A 124 7.92 -10.81 15.46
CA HIS A 124 8.00 -12.14 16.08
C HIS A 124 9.17 -12.98 15.57
N VAL A 125 9.99 -12.46 14.65
CA VAL A 125 11.11 -13.17 14.01
C VAL A 125 12.47 -12.65 14.50
N GLU A 126 12.52 -12.06 15.70
CA GLU A 126 13.76 -11.53 16.25
C GLU A 126 14.78 -12.68 16.47
N PRO A 127 16.00 -12.60 15.91
CA PRO A 127 17.03 -13.58 16.19
C PRO A 127 17.36 -13.51 17.69
N ARG A 128 17.41 -14.67 18.34
CA ARG A 128 18.10 -14.83 19.63
C ARG A 128 19.44 -14.11 19.49
N ARG A 129 19.63 -12.99 20.20
CA ARG A 129 20.97 -12.42 20.42
C ARG A 129 21.81 -13.58 20.95
N THR A 130 22.66 -14.16 20.10
CA THR A 130 23.80 -14.91 20.60
C THR A 130 24.68 -13.86 21.24
N ALA A 131 24.51 -13.71 22.56
CA ALA A 131 25.55 -13.18 23.41
C ALA A 131 26.78 -14.06 23.14
N VAL A 132 27.70 -13.52 22.36
CA VAL A 132 29.07 -14.01 22.33
C VAL A 132 29.83 -13.04 23.21
N HIS A 133 30.51 -13.64 24.18
CA HIS A 133 31.22 -13.07 25.32
C HIS A 133 32.16 -11.92 24.97
#